data_AF-A0A2E1F5S8-F1
#
_entry.id   AF-A0A2E1F5S8-F1
#
_cell.length_a   1.000
_cell.length_b   1.000
_cell.length_c   1.000
_cell.angle_alpha   90.00
_cell.angle_beta   90.00
_cell.angle_gamma   90.00
#
_symmetry.space_group_name_H-M   'P 1'
#
loop_
_entity.id
_entity.type
_entity.pdbx_description
1 polymer ?
#
loop_
_entity_poly.entity_id
_entity_poly.type
_entity_poly.pdbx_seq_one_letter_code
_entity_poly.pdbx_strand_id
1 'polypeptide(L)'
;AIAKKPDLLVLDEPVQGVDFNGEIALYNLIKEISVNLNCGILLISHDMHFVMSTTDHVICLNGHICCSGSPSNVVKNPEYIKLFGEHNSETLSYYQHQHDHSHDHDGSISK
;
A
#
# COMPACT_ATOMS: atom_id res chain seq x y z
N ALA A 1 -9.42 -18.89 -3.02
CA ALA A 1 -10.45 -17.81 -3.10
C ALA A 1 -10.71 -17.37 -4.55
N ILE A 2 -9.66 -16.95 -5.27
CA ILE A 2 -9.72 -16.39 -6.63
C ILE A 2 -10.39 -17.29 -7.69
N ALA A 3 -10.24 -18.62 -7.59
CA ALA A 3 -10.86 -19.57 -8.53
C ALA A 3 -12.39 -19.43 -8.68
N LYS A 4 -13.05 -18.79 -7.71
CA LYS A 4 -14.50 -18.53 -7.75
C LYS A 4 -14.89 -17.26 -8.52
N LYS A 5 -13.94 -16.49 -9.06
CA LYS A 5 -14.16 -15.19 -9.72
C LYS A 5 -15.04 -14.26 -8.88
N PRO A 6 -14.62 -13.92 -7.64
CA PRO A 6 -15.43 -13.09 -6.76
C PRO A 6 -15.49 -11.65 -7.28
N ASP A 7 -16.57 -10.94 -6.97
CA ASP A 7 -16.68 -9.49 -7.21
C ASP A 7 -15.91 -8.67 -6.15
N LEU A 8 -15.61 -9.27 -4.99
CA LEU A 8 -14.89 -8.66 -3.87
C LEU A 8 -13.92 -9.67 -3.23
N LEU A 9 -12.66 -9.25 -3.05
CA LEU A 9 -11.63 -9.98 -2.34
C LEU A 9 -11.28 -9.25 -1.04
N VAL A 10 -11.41 -9.93 0.09
CA VAL A 10 -10.99 -9.41 1.40
C VAL A 10 -9.68 -10.09 1.79
N LEU A 11 -8.65 -9.30 2.09
CA LEU A 11 -7.32 -9.76 2.45
C LEU A 11 -6.96 -9.19 3.81
N ASP A 12 -6.75 -10.07 4.78
CA ASP A 12 -6.35 -9.71 6.14
C ASP A 12 -4.87 -9.99 6.33
N GLU A 13 -4.05 -8.94 6.43
CA GLU A 13 -2.60 -8.97 6.59
C GLU A 13 -1.89 -10.01 5.68
N PRO A 14 -2.10 -9.97 4.34
CA PRO A 14 -1.65 -11.03 3.44
C PRO A 14 -0.12 -11.15 3.33
N VAL A 15 0.62 -10.12 3.76
CA VAL A 15 2.09 -10.05 3.70
C VAL A 15 2.78 -10.49 4.98
N GLN A 16 2.03 -10.91 6.01
CA GLN A 16 2.61 -11.25 7.30
C GLN A 16 3.65 -12.39 7.18
N GLY A 17 4.89 -12.11 7.56
CA GLY A 17 6.00 -13.07 7.52
C GLY A 17 6.69 -13.22 6.16
N VAL A 18 6.41 -12.33 5.22
CA VAL A 18 7.10 -12.22 3.93
C VAL A 18 8.24 -11.19 4.05
N ASP A 19 9.29 -11.33 3.24
CA ASP A 19 10.37 -10.34 3.17
C ASP A 19 9.96 -9.14 2.31
N PHE A 20 10.62 -7.99 2.49
CA PHE A 20 10.26 -6.73 1.81
C PHE A 20 10.07 -6.86 0.29
N ASN A 21 10.96 -7.60 -0.39
CA ASN A 21 10.84 -7.83 -1.83
C ASN A 21 9.62 -8.71 -2.18
N GLY A 22 9.35 -9.73 -1.37
CA GLY A 22 8.17 -10.56 -1.50
C GLY A 22 6.87 -9.81 -1.21
N GLU A 23 6.85 -8.84 -0.30
CA GLU A 23 5.69 -7.98 -0.04
C GLU A 23 5.31 -7.21 -1.31
N ILE A 24 6.28 -6.53 -1.92
CA ILE A 24 6.09 -5.79 -3.17
C ILE A 24 5.56 -6.72 -4.28
N ALA A 25 6.16 -7.90 -4.43
CA ALA A 25 5.75 -8.87 -5.43
C ALA A 25 4.30 -9.36 -5.19
N LEU A 26 3.95 -9.66 -3.94
CA LEU A 26 2.62 -10.13 -3.57
C LEU A 26 1.56 -9.05 -3.81
N TYR A 27 1.86 -7.81 -3.45
CA TYR A 27 0.95 -6.70 -3.68
C TYR A 27 0.73 -6.38 -5.17
N ASN A 28 1.80 -6.43 -5.97
CA ASN A 28 1.68 -6.29 -7.42
C ASN A 28 0.80 -7.40 -8.01
N LEU A 29 0.96 -8.64 -7.54
CA LEU A 29 0.13 -9.76 -7.94
C LEU A 29 -1.35 -9.54 -7.55
N ILE A 30 -1.62 -9.08 -6.33
CA ILE A 30 -2.98 -8.77 -5.87
C ILE A 30 -3.63 -7.70 -6.78
N LYS A 31 -2.88 -6.65 -7.12
CA LYS A 31 -3.35 -5.59 -8.02
C LYS A 31 -3.65 -6.12 -9.41
N GLU A 32 -2.77 -6.96 -9.96
CA GLU A 32 -2.97 -7.59 -11.27
C GLU A 32 -4.23 -8.47 -11.28
N ILE A 33 -4.46 -9.24 -10.20
CA ILE A 33 -5.65 -10.08 -10.03
C ILE A 33 -6.92 -9.22 -10.03
N SER A 34 -6.93 -8.08 -9.32
CA SER A 34 -8.08 -7.16 -9.31
C SER A 34 -8.42 -6.65 -10.70
N VAL A 35 -7.41 -6.21 -11.46
CA VAL A 35 -7.59 -5.72 -12.82
C VAL A 35 -8.10 -6.84 -13.75
N ASN A 36 -7.48 -8.01 -13.69
CA ASN A 36 -7.83 -9.14 -14.57
C ASN A 36 -9.21 -9.73 -14.27
N LEU A 37 -9.65 -9.71 -13.01
CA LEU A 37 -10.96 -10.23 -12.59
C LEU A 37 -12.03 -9.15 -12.51
N ASN A 38 -11.67 -7.88 -12.64
CA ASN A 38 -12.52 -6.73 -12.38
C ASN A 38 -13.21 -6.83 -11.01
N CYS A 39 -12.45 -7.19 -9.98
CA CYS A 39 -12.96 -7.39 -8.62
C CYS A 39 -12.46 -6.28 -7.68
N GLY A 40 -13.31 -5.85 -6.75
CA GLY A 40 -12.90 -4.95 -5.67
C GLY A 40 -11.95 -5.66 -4.69
N ILE A 41 -11.02 -4.90 -4.09
CA ILE A 41 -10.17 -5.40 -3.01
C ILE A 41 -10.44 -4.58 -1.74
N LEU A 42 -10.65 -5.29 -0.64
CA LEU A 42 -10.54 -4.75 0.72
C LEU A 42 -9.31 -5.36 1.38
N LEU A 43 -8.28 -4.54 1.56
CA LEU A 43 -7.06 -4.93 2.24
C LEU A 43 -7.06 -4.37 3.65
N ILE A 44 -6.78 -5.22 4.63
CA ILE A 44 -6.52 -4.84 6.02
C ILE A 44 -5.01 -4.97 6.22
N SER A 45 -4.35 -3.86 6.53
CA SER A 45 -2.94 -3.86 6.88
C SER A 45 -2.58 -2.75 7.85
N HIS A 46 -1.58 -3.01 8.67
CA HIS A 46 -0.89 -2.01 9.49
C HIS A 46 0.28 -1.35 8.75
N ASP A 47 0.68 -1.82 7.56
CA ASP A 47 1.74 -1.19 6.77
C ASP A 47 1.22 0.05 6.02
N MET A 48 1.57 1.21 6.55
CA MET A 48 1.17 2.50 6.00
C MET A 48 1.83 2.81 4.66
N HIS A 49 3.05 2.33 4.40
CA HIS A 49 3.76 2.62 3.14
C HIS A 49 3.02 2.01 1.96
N PHE A 50 2.56 0.77 2.14
CA PHE A 50 1.76 0.11 1.13
C PHE A 50 0.38 0.77 0.96
N VAL A 51 -0.33 0.97 2.08
CA VAL A 51 -1.68 1.55 2.06
C VAL A 51 -1.69 2.90 1.35
N MET A 52 -0.69 3.75 1.60
CA MET A 52 -0.64 5.09 1.01
C MET A 52 -0.25 5.11 -0.47
N SER A 53 0.46 4.09 -0.96
CA SER A 53 0.96 4.05 -2.35
C SER A 53 0.03 3.35 -3.32
N THR A 54 -0.77 2.38 -2.84
CA THR A 54 -1.43 1.41 -3.73
C THR A 54 -2.95 1.40 -3.62
N THR A 55 -3.54 2.14 -2.68
CA THR A 55 -5.00 2.18 -2.49
C THR A 55 -5.62 3.46 -3.05
N ASP A 56 -6.83 3.32 -3.60
CA ASP A 56 -7.63 4.48 -4.03
C ASP A 56 -8.31 5.18 -2.85
N HIS A 57 -8.60 4.41 -1.80
CA HIS A 57 -9.31 4.87 -0.62
C HIS A 57 -8.83 4.14 0.64
N VAL A 58 -8.60 4.90 1.70
CA VAL A 58 -8.10 4.44 3.00
C VAL A 58 -9.15 4.71 4.06
N ILE A 59 -9.27 3.78 5.01
CA ILE A 59 -10.08 3.95 6.23
C ILE A 59 -9.16 3.66 7.41
N CYS A 60 -8.96 4.64 8.28
CA CYS A 60 -8.16 4.47 9.48
C CYS A 60 -9.06 4.10 10.67
N LEU A 61 -8.65 3.07 11.39
CA LEU A 61 -9.38 2.51 12.54
C LEU A 61 -8.54 2.63 13.81
N ASN A 62 -9.10 3.27 14.84
CA ASN A 62 -8.54 3.33 16.20
C ASN A 62 -9.66 3.11 17.24
N GLY A 63 -10.25 1.91 17.25
CA GLY A 63 -11.48 1.59 18.00
C GLY A 63 -12.76 2.25 17.45
N HIS A 64 -12.61 3.19 16.52
CA HIS A 64 -13.63 3.86 15.71
C HIS A 64 -13.00 4.30 14.38
N ILE A 65 -13.80 4.72 13.41
CA ILE A 65 -13.28 5.32 12.17
C ILE A 65 -12.80 6.74 12.50
N CYS A 66 -11.48 6.96 12.53
CA CYS A 66 -10.90 8.27 12.85
C CYS A 66 -10.80 9.17 11.60
N CYS A 67 -10.52 8.59 10.44
CA CYS A 67 -10.52 9.29 9.16
C CYS A 67 -10.69 8.32 7.98
N SER A 68 -11.13 8.85 6.85
CA SER A 68 -11.29 8.10 5.61
C SER A 68 -11.19 9.00 4.39
N GLY A 69 -10.72 8.47 3.26
CA GLY A 69 -10.64 9.20 2.00
C GLY A 69 -9.48 8.69 1.14
N SER A 70 -9.09 9.47 0.12
CA SER A 70 -7.85 9.17 -0.60
C SER A 70 -6.64 9.25 0.34
N PRO A 71 -5.57 8.48 0.07
CA PRO A 71 -4.31 8.57 0.82
C PRO A 71 -3.85 10.02 1.06
N SER A 72 -3.88 10.84 0.00
CA SER A 72 -3.48 12.26 0.00
C SER A 72 -4.31 13.15 0.93
N ASN A 73 -5.56 12.80 1.20
CA ASN A 73 -6.44 13.52 2.11
C ASN A 73 -6.28 13.01 3.55
N VAL A 74 -6.10 11.69 3.71
CA VAL A 74 -5.95 11.04 5.01
C VAL A 74 -4.68 11.50 5.72
N VAL A 75 -3.55 11.62 5.02
CA VAL A 75 -2.28 12.08 5.62
C VAL A 75 -2.34 13.51 6.16
N LYS A 76 -3.24 14.35 5.61
CA LYS A 76 -3.46 15.74 6.06
C LYS A 76 -4.48 15.82 7.20
N ASN A 77 -5.10 14.72 7.58
CA ASN A 77 -6.13 14.73 8.60
C ASN A 77 -5.51 14.96 10.00
N PRO A 78 -6.02 15.90 10.81
CA PRO A 78 -5.48 16.15 12.15
C PRO A 78 -5.48 14.92 13.06
N GLU A 79 -6.47 14.03 12.94
CA GLU A 79 -6.52 12.78 13.72
C GLU A 79 -5.42 11.80 13.27
N TYR A 80 -5.13 11.74 11.98
CA TYR A 80 -4.00 10.95 11.46
C TYR A 80 -2.66 11.50 11.98
N ILE A 81 -2.46 12.82 11.90
CA ILE A 81 -1.24 13.48 12.38
C ILE A 81 -1.05 13.29 13.89
N LYS A 82 -2.13 13.35 14.68
CA LYS A 82 -2.06 13.07 16.13
C LYS A 82 -1.62 11.63 16.44
N LEU A 83 -2.06 10.66 15.64
CA LEU A 83 -1.77 9.25 15.88
C LEU A 83 -0.38 8.84 15.39
N PHE A 84 0.08 9.37 14.25
CA PHE A 84 1.30 8.93 13.58
C PHE A 84 2.41 9.99 13.54
N GLY A 85 2.15 11.23 13.94
CA GLY A 85 3.10 12.35 13.92
C GLY A 85 3.30 12.99 12.54
N GLU A 86 3.78 14.23 12.50
CA GLU A 86 4.01 14.96 11.24
C GLU A 86 5.13 14.34 10.39
N HIS A 87 6.17 13.79 11.02
CA HIS A 87 7.30 13.18 10.31
C HIS A 87 6.94 11.93 9.50
N ASN A 88 5.91 11.17 9.90
CA ASN A 88 5.43 10.04 9.11
C ASN A 88 4.65 10.51 7.88
N SER A 89 3.93 11.64 7.94
CA SER A 89 3.24 12.20 6.76
C SER A 89 4.24 12.64 5.68
N GLU A 90 5.40 13.18 6.07
CA GLU A 90 6.46 13.54 5.12
C GLU A 90 7.22 12.30 4.65
N THR A 91 7.68 11.42 5.55
CA THR A 91 8.47 10.22 5.19
C THR A 91 7.70 9.24 4.29
N LEU A 92 6.39 9.07 4.51
CA LEU A 92 5.52 8.25 3.65
C LEU A 92 5.33 8.86 2.25
N SER A 93 5.52 10.18 2.09
CA SER A 93 5.55 10.84 0.78
C SER A 93 6.92 10.77 0.08
N TYR A 94 7.99 10.58 0.86
CA TYR A 94 9.38 10.47 0.37
C TYR A 94 9.78 9.05 -0.05
N TYR A 95 9.04 8.02 0.32
CA TYR A 95 9.27 6.66 -0.16
C TYR A 95 8.66 6.41 -1.56
N GLN A 96 8.80 7.41 -2.44
CA GLN A 96 8.75 7.19 -3.87
C GLN A 96 10.15 6.68 -4.28
N HIS A 97 10.33 5.37 -4.41
CA HIS A 97 11.51 4.84 -5.09
C HIS A 97 11.43 5.20 -6.58
N GLN A 98 11.77 6.44 -6.91
CA GLN A 98 12.28 6.75 -8.24
C GLN A 98 13.65 6.08 -8.33
N HIS A 99 13.69 4.90 -8.92
CA HIS A 99 14.94 4.40 -9.47
C HIS A 99 15.26 5.28 -10.68
N ASP A 100 16.03 6.34 -10.42
CA ASP A 100 16.69 7.14 -11.45
C ASP A 100 17.95 6.47 -11.97
N HIS A 101 18.06 5.14 -11.82
CA HIS A 101 19.24 4.40 -12.23
C HIS A 101 18.89 3.02 -12.78
N SER A 102 19.61 2.62 -13.82
CA SER A 102 19.63 1.25 -14.34
C SER A 102 20.87 0.51 -13.87
N HIS A 103 20.71 -0.75 -13.48
CA HIS A 103 21.82 -1.64 -13.16
C HIS A 103 22.24 -2.40 -14.41
N ASP A 104 23.50 -2.23 -14.81
CA ASP A 104 24.11 -3.07 -15.84
C ASP A 104 24.46 -4.47 -15.27
N HIS A 105 24.61 -5.47 -16.13
CA HIS A 105 24.90 -6.86 -15.72
C HIS A 105 26.24 -7.04 -14.99
N ASP A 106 27.10 -6.03 -14.97
CA ASP A 106 28.35 -5.97 -14.21
C ASP A 106 28.20 -5.30 -12.83
N GLY A 107 26.99 -4.85 -12.48
CA GLY A 107 26.67 -4.21 -11.20
C GLY A 107 26.94 -2.70 -11.16
N SER A 108 27.32 -2.07 -12.27
CA SER A 108 27.46 -0.62 -12.33
C SER A 108 26.09 0.09 -12.35
N ILE A 109 26.05 1.31 -11.78
CA ILE A 109 24.84 2.12 -11.62
C ILE A 109 24.97 3.34 -12.55
N SER A 110 24.11 3.42 -13.56
CA SER A 110 24.05 4.57 -14.47
C SER A 110 22.75 5.34 -14.25
N LYS A 111 22.86 6.66 -14.17
CA LYS A 111 21.77 7.61 -13.92
C LYS A 111 21.09 8.07 -15.21
#